data_AF-A0A2V3Y4A7-F1
#
_entry.id   AF-A0A2V3Y4A7-F1
#
_cell.length_a   1.000
_cell.length_b   1.000
_cell.length_c   1.000
_cell.angle_alpha   90.00
_cell.angle_beta   90.00
_cell.angle_gamma   90.00
#
_symmetry.space_group_name_H-M   'P 1'
#
loop_
_entity.id
_entity.type
_entity.pdbx_description
1 polymer ?
#
loop_
_entity_poly.entity_id
_entity_poly.type
_entity_poly.pdbx_seq_one_letter_code
_entity_poly.pdbx_strand_id
1 'polypeptide(L)'
;MEQLYLFEIEKKMKDAVELLNMCEPAALAMNPAGFYLAFSGGKDSLVIYHLAKMAGVRFEAHYHLTTVDPPELVHFIRRIYPDVIIDYPPITMWNLIIKKQLPPYRNARYCCSVLKETGGEGRFVITGVRWQESRKRESRGAVEVLGKRKPDLILNNDNEESRRIIENCQLKGKRIINPIISWTENEVWLFIYSLKISYCELYDCGFRRLGCIGCPLASVKNREWEFKRYPKYREAYIRTFDRMVEARRAAGKTDGNWRNGEAVFNWWMYGNPKREKQVEGQMELDYDVEAFDEAV
;
A
#
# COMPACT_ATOMS: atom_id res chain seq x y z
N MET A 1 14.91 -11.58 -28.65
CA MET A 1 13.80 -11.20 -27.75
C MET A 1 14.30 -10.40 -26.56
N GLU A 2 15.33 -10.85 -25.82
CA GLU A 2 15.94 -10.10 -24.69
C GLU A 2 16.42 -8.70 -25.05
N GLN A 3 17.08 -8.50 -26.20
CA GLN A 3 17.51 -7.17 -26.66
C GLN A 3 16.34 -6.20 -26.90
N LEU A 4 15.16 -6.71 -27.29
CA LEU A 4 13.98 -5.86 -27.53
C LEU A 4 13.40 -5.35 -26.21
N TYR A 5 13.33 -6.23 -25.20
CA TYR A 5 12.88 -5.88 -23.86
C TYR A 5 13.82 -4.88 -23.17
N LEU A 6 15.14 -5.03 -23.39
CA LEU A 6 16.13 -4.09 -22.85
C LEU A 6 15.99 -2.70 -23.48
N PHE A 7 15.73 -2.62 -24.78
CA PHE A 7 15.50 -1.34 -25.46
C PHE A 7 14.21 -0.64 -24.99
N GLU A 8 13.14 -1.40 -24.77
CA GLU A 8 11.86 -0.86 -24.29
C GLU A 8 11.98 -0.28 -22.88
N ILE A 9 12.68 -0.98 -21.96
CA ILE A 9 12.91 -0.47 -20.60
C ILE A 9 13.81 0.77 -20.60
N GLU A 10 14.86 0.81 -21.44
CA GLU A 10 15.72 1.99 -21.57
C GLU A 10 14.93 3.23 -22.02
N LYS A 11 13.99 3.06 -22.96
CA LYS A 11 13.09 4.14 -23.37
C LYS A 11 12.23 4.61 -22.20
N LYS A 12 11.57 3.69 -21.50
CA LYS A 12 10.73 4.02 -20.34
C LYS A 12 11.51 4.67 -19.19
N MET A 13 12.77 4.30 -19.01
CA MET A 13 13.69 4.94 -18.06
C MET A 13 13.98 6.39 -18.47
N LYS A 14 14.28 6.63 -19.75
CA LYS A 14 14.50 8.00 -20.27
C LYS A 14 13.24 8.85 -20.12
N ASP A 15 12.08 8.33 -20.50
CA ASP A 15 10.79 9.02 -20.37
C ASP A 15 10.51 9.40 -18.90
N ALA A 16 10.78 8.49 -17.96
CA ALA A 16 10.60 8.75 -16.54
C ALA A 16 11.57 9.81 -15.99
N VAL A 17 12.84 9.80 -16.43
CA VAL A 17 13.85 10.79 -16.06
C VAL A 17 13.50 12.16 -16.63
N GLU A 18 13.09 12.22 -17.90
CA GLU A 18 12.66 13.47 -18.55
C GLU A 18 11.45 14.06 -17.84
N LEU A 19 10.47 13.24 -17.48
CA LEU A 19 9.30 13.68 -16.73
C LEU A 19 9.66 14.27 -15.35
N LEU A 20 10.62 13.67 -14.65
CA LEU A 20 11.12 14.19 -13.36
C LEU A 20 11.82 15.54 -13.55
N ASN A 21 12.70 15.65 -14.55
CA ASN A 21 13.41 16.90 -14.86
C ASN A 21 12.45 18.02 -15.27
N MET A 22 11.43 17.71 -16.08
CA MET A 22 10.40 18.68 -16.46
C MET A 22 9.62 19.22 -15.26
N CYS A 23 9.40 18.39 -14.24
CA CYS A 23 8.64 18.78 -13.05
C CYS A 23 9.49 19.39 -11.93
N GLU A 24 10.82 19.31 -12.02
CA GLU A 24 11.73 19.77 -10.96
C GLU A 24 11.60 21.27 -10.66
N PRO A 25 11.54 22.18 -11.65
CA PRO A 25 11.38 23.62 -11.35
C PRO A 25 10.12 23.91 -10.54
N ALA A 26 9.02 23.21 -10.85
CA ALA A 26 7.77 23.33 -10.10
C ALA A 26 7.89 22.73 -8.69
N ALA A 27 8.62 21.63 -8.52
CA ALA A 27 8.87 21.05 -7.20
C ALA A 27 9.70 21.99 -6.31
N LEU A 28 10.76 22.59 -6.87
CA LEU A 28 11.61 23.56 -6.18
C LEU A 28 10.87 24.86 -5.83
N ALA A 29 9.96 25.32 -6.72
CA ALA A 29 9.11 26.47 -6.45
C ALA A 29 8.11 26.21 -5.31
N MET A 30 7.67 24.97 -5.12
CA MET A 30 6.77 24.58 -4.02
C MET A 30 7.53 24.34 -2.70
N ASN A 31 8.73 23.75 -2.76
CA ASN A 31 9.56 23.51 -1.60
C ASN A 31 11.06 23.49 -1.99
N PRO A 32 11.94 24.27 -1.33
CA PRO A 32 13.38 24.27 -1.61
C PRO A 32 14.09 22.92 -1.45
N ALA A 33 13.51 21.99 -0.66
CA ALA A 33 14.00 20.62 -0.53
C ALA A 33 13.63 19.73 -1.74
N GLY A 34 12.90 20.27 -2.72
CA GLY A 34 12.49 19.57 -3.93
C GLY A 34 11.34 18.59 -3.72
N PHE A 35 11.34 17.51 -4.50
CA PHE A 35 10.27 16.52 -4.48
C PHE A 35 10.13 15.82 -3.13
N TYR A 36 8.89 15.47 -2.77
CA TYR A 36 8.58 14.55 -1.70
C TYR A 36 8.41 13.15 -2.30
N LEU A 37 9.33 12.23 -2.05
CA LEU A 37 9.28 10.88 -2.60
C LEU A 37 8.65 9.93 -1.58
N ALA A 38 7.50 9.35 -1.94
CA ALA A 38 6.80 8.38 -1.09
C ALA A 38 7.52 7.01 -1.17
N PHE A 39 8.37 6.73 -0.18
CA PHE A 39 9.20 5.55 -0.13
C PHE A 39 8.60 4.49 0.80
N SER A 40 8.39 3.27 0.31
CA SER A 40 7.82 2.16 1.12
C SER A 40 8.79 1.02 1.39
N GLY A 41 9.97 1.05 0.74
CA GLY A 41 10.92 -0.07 0.70
C GLY A 41 10.49 -1.24 -0.19
N GLY A 42 9.30 -1.17 -0.80
CA GLY A 42 8.85 -2.14 -1.81
C GLY A 42 9.43 -1.83 -3.19
N LYS A 43 9.45 -2.83 -4.08
CA LYS A 43 10.01 -2.79 -5.44
C LYS A 43 9.71 -1.50 -6.21
N ASP A 44 8.45 -1.07 -6.24
CA ASP A 44 8.01 0.08 -7.01
C ASP A 44 8.59 1.40 -6.43
N SER A 45 8.75 1.48 -5.11
CA SER A 45 9.37 2.63 -4.44
C SER A 45 10.89 2.66 -4.58
N LEU A 46 11.54 1.49 -4.75
CA LEU A 46 12.97 1.42 -5.07
C LEU A 46 13.23 1.98 -6.47
N VAL A 47 12.38 1.64 -7.44
CA VAL A 47 12.51 2.13 -8.82
C VAL A 47 12.40 3.65 -8.86
N ILE A 48 11.36 4.26 -8.28
CA ILE A 48 11.22 5.73 -8.30
C ILE A 48 12.36 6.44 -7.55
N TYR A 49 12.89 5.84 -6.49
CA TYR A 49 14.04 6.39 -5.75
C TYR A 49 15.28 6.43 -6.64
N HIS A 50 15.58 5.33 -7.32
CA HIS A 50 16.74 5.25 -8.21
C HIS A 50 16.54 6.09 -9.48
N LEU A 51 15.34 6.16 -10.04
CA LEU A 51 15.03 7.08 -11.14
C LEU A 51 15.24 8.54 -10.74
N ALA A 52 14.84 8.93 -9.54
CA ALA A 52 15.08 10.28 -9.03
C ALA A 52 16.57 10.58 -8.84
N LYS A 53 17.37 9.63 -8.30
CA LYS A 53 18.83 9.76 -8.23
C LYS A 53 19.47 9.86 -9.62
N MET A 54 19.02 9.04 -10.58
CA MET A 54 19.52 9.04 -11.96
C MET A 54 19.19 10.33 -12.71
N ALA A 55 18.01 10.92 -12.45
CA ALA A 55 17.63 12.21 -13.00
C ALA A 55 18.48 13.36 -12.43
N GLY A 56 19.10 13.18 -11.27
CA GLY A 56 19.86 14.23 -10.58
C GLY A 56 18.97 15.28 -9.93
N VAL A 57 17.66 15.01 -9.81
CA VAL A 57 16.70 15.96 -9.24
C VAL A 57 16.81 16.04 -7.73
N ARG A 58 16.47 17.19 -7.16
CA ARG A 58 16.41 17.36 -5.70
C ARG A 58 15.15 16.72 -5.10
N PHE A 59 15.31 15.84 -4.11
CA PHE A 59 14.19 15.21 -3.41
C PHE A 59 14.53 14.79 -1.97
N GLU A 60 13.48 14.61 -1.17
CA GLU A 60 13.50 13.94 0.13
C GLU A 60 12.64 12.70 0.07
N ALA A 61 13.20 11.54 0.42
CA ALA A 61 12.47 10.29 0.49
C ALA A 61 11.93 10.06 1.90
N HIS A 62 10.64 9.74 1.98
CA HIS A 62 9.92 9.58 3.24
C HIS A 62 9.32 8.19 3.37
N TYR A 63 9.70 7.49 4.43
CA TYR A 63 9.14 6.20 4.83
C TYR A 63 8.24 6.35 6.05
N HIS A 64 6.94 6.14 5.85
CA HIS A 64 5.94 6.16 6.92
C HIS A 64 5.86 4.82 7.63
N LEU A 65 6.41 4.77 8.84
CA LEU A 65 6.36 3.58 9.68
C LEU A 65 4.96 3.40 10.27
N THR A 66 4.38 2.20 10.18
CA THR A 66 3.02 1.93 10.69
C THR A 66 2.98 1.10 11.95
N THR A 67 4.12 0.81 12.56
CA THR A 67 4.30 -0.05 13.75
C THR A 67 3.95 -1.53 13.54
N VAL A 68 3.41 -1.89 12.37
CA VAL A 68 3.05 -3.25 11.98
C VAL A 68 3.65 -3.64 10.63
N ASP A 69 4.69 -2.94 10.19
CA ASP A 69 5.48 -3.34 9.04
C ASP A 69 6.36 -4.55 9.39
N PRO A 70 6.65 -5.44 8.43
CA PRO A 70 7.56 -6.55 8.63
C PRO A 70 8.92 -6.07 9.13
N PRO A 71 9.50 -6.72 10.16
CA PRO A 71 10.78 -6.28 10.69
C PRO A 71 11.86 -6.31 9.62
N GLU A 72 11.95 -7.33 8.78
CA GLU A 72 12.93 -7.47 7.70
C GLU A 72 12.88 -6.27 6.74
N LEU A 73 11.69 -5.76 6.43
CA LEU A 73 11.52 -4.55 5.63
C LEU A 73 12.09 -3.31 6.33
N VAL A 74 11.78 -3.12 7.61
CA VAL A 74 12.28 -1.97 8.39
C VAL A 74 13.81 -2.02 8.51
N HIS A 75 14.39 -3.19 8.77
CA HIS A 75 15.85 -3.37 8.84
C HIS A 75 16.50 -3.11 7.49
N PHE A 76 15.89 -3.60 6.40
CA PHE A 76 16.36 -3.35 5.04
C PHE A 76 16.42 -1.85 4.72
N ILE A 77 15.34 -1.11 4.97
CA ILE A 77 15.28 0.33 4.72
C ILE A 77 16.38 1.05 5.52
N ARG A 78 16.48 0.77 6.84
CA ARG A 78 17.47 1.41 7.72
C ARG A 78 18.91 1.15 7.31
N ARG A 79 19.20 -0.06 6.80
CA ARG A 79 20.57 -0.47 6.44
C ARG A 79 20.98 0.00 5.05
N ILE A 80 20.09 -0.13 4.07
CA ILE A 80 20.42 0.08 2.66
C ILE A 80 20.12 1.51 2.21
N TYR A 81 19.15 2.17 2.84
CA TYR A 81 18.68 3.51 2.49
C TYR A 81 18.72 4.45 3.70
N PRO A 82 19.91 4.74 4.27
CA PRO A 82 20.03 5.57 5.47
C PRO A 82 19.65 7.04 5.24
N ASP A 83 19.57 7.49 3.98
CA ASP A 83 19.14 8.84 3.60
C ASP A 83 17.60 8.99 3.54
N VAL A 84 16.86 7.88 3.66
CA VAL A 84 15.40 7.91 3.73
C VAL A 84 14.96 8.36 5.13
N ILE A 85 14.16 9.42 5.18
CA ILE A 85 13.58 9.96 6.40
C ILE A 85 12.49 9.00 6.89
N ILE A 86 12.63 8.52 8.13
CA ILE A 86 11.62 7.66 8.77
C ILE A 86 10.63 8.55 9.53
N ASP A 87 9.41 8.64 9.02
CA ASP A 87 8.32 9.34 9.66
C ASP A 87 7.65 8.41 10.68
N TYR A 88 7.80 8.75 11.97
CA TYR A 88 7.19 8.00 13.06
C TYR A 88 5.74 8.47 13.29
N PRO A 89 4.77 7.55 13.41
CA PRO A 89 3.39 7.94 13.56
C PRO A 89 3.13 8.46 14.97
N PRO A 90 2.19 9.41 15.15
CA PRO A 90 1.84 9.96 16.46
C PRO A 90 1.14 8.94 17.37
N ILE A 91 0.66 7.84 16.81
CA ILE A 91 -0.05 6.77 17.51
C ILE A 91 0.31 5.43 16.90
N THR A 92 0.47 4.40 17.75
CA THR A 92 0.70 3.03 17.29
C THR A 92 -0.57 2.44 16.69
N MET A 93 -0.44 1.42 15.84
CA MET A 93 -1.58 0.66 15.31
C MET A 93 -2.47 0.15 16.46
N TRP A 94 -1.84 -0.33 17.53
CA TRP A 94 -2.51 -0.90 18.69
C TRP A 94 -3.44 0.11 19.37
N ASN A 95 -2.91 1.30 19.67
CA ASN A 95 -3.70 2.36 20.29
C ASN A 95 -4.73 2.95 19.32
N LEU A 96 -4.42 2.97 18.02
CA LEU A 96 -5.35 3.46 17.00
C LEU A 96 -6.60 2.57 16.88
N ILE A 97 -6.44 1.24 16.93
CA ILE A 97 -7.56 0.29 16.91
C ILE A 97 -8.48 0.53 18.10
N ILE A 98 -7.92 0.68 19.30
CA ILE A 98 -8.69 0.97 20.52
C ILE A 98 -9.43 2.30 20.39
N LYS A 99 -8.75 3.37 19.95
CA LYS A 99 -9.35 4.70 19.76
C LYS A 99 -10.48 4.69 18.74
N LYS A 100 -10.34 3.94 17.65
CA LYS A 100 -11.37 3.81 16.61
C LYS A 100 -12.48 2.82 16.99
N GLN A 101 -12.24 1.99 18.00
CA GLN A 101 -13.18 0.97 18.47
C GLN A 101 -13.65 0.04 17.33
N LEU A 102 -12.78 -0.20 16.35
CA LEU A 102 -13.10 -0.95 15.13
C LEU A 102 -11.81 -1.53 14.55
N PRO A 103 -11.75 -2.83 14.20
CA PRO A 103 -10.61 -3.37 13.46
C PRO A 103 -10.51 -2.71 12.07
N PRO A 104 -9.30 -2.50 11.51
CA PRO A 104 -9.17 -1.95 10.18
C PRO A 104 -9.62 -3.00 9.16
N TYR A 105 -10.57 -2.70 8.29
CA TYR A 105 -11.03 -3.62 7.24
C TYR A 105 -11.07 -2.91 5.88
N ARG A 106 -11.40 -3.64 4.80
CA ARG A 106 -11.30 -3.15 3.42
C ARG A 106 -11.98 -1.80 3.18
N ASN A 107 -13.13 -1.55 3.83
CA ASN A 107 -13.87 -0.30 3.67
C ASN A 107 -13.59 0.75 4.75
N ALA A 108 -12.91 0.37 5.85
CA ALA A 108 -12.49 1.31 6.90
C ALA A 108 -10.97 1.32 7.02
N ARG A 109 -10.33 2.02 6.09
CA ARG A 109 -8.87 2.14 5.94
C ARG A 109 -8.27 3.29 6.75
N TYR A 110 -8.79 3.53 7.96
CA TYR A 110 -8.34 4.62 8.81
C TYR A 110 -6.84 4.51 9.19
N CYS A 111 -6.28 3.30 9.15
CA CYS A 111 -4.87 3.08 9.41
C CYS A 111 -3.98 3.72 8.35
N CYS A 112 -4.36 3.66 7.06
CA CYS A 112 -3.60 4.30 5.99
C CYS A 112 -3.68 5.82 6.13
N SER A 113 -4.87 6.37 6.40
CA SER A 113 -5.04 7.81 6.50
C SER A 113 -4.30 8.43 7.69
N VAL A 114 -4.22 7.71 8.82
CA VAL A 114 -3.57 8.22 10.05
C VAL A 114 -2.08 7.92 10.09
N LEU A 115 -1.64 6.77 9.54
CA LEU A 115 -0.26 6.29 9.70
C LEU A 115 0.59 6.40 8.43
N LYS A 116 0.01 6.60 7.24
CA LYS A 116 0.75 6.59 5.95
C LYS A 116 0.51 7.80 5.07
N GLU A 117 -0.69 8.34 5.05
CA GLU A 117 -1.11 9.34 4.06
C GLU A 117 -1.06 10.78 4.61
N THR A 118 -0.37 11.00 5.72
CA THR A 118 -0.22 12.31 6.38
C THR A 118 0.86 13.19 5.74
N GLY A 119 1.65 12.66 4.81
CA GLY A 119 2.80 13.35 4.20
C GLY A 119 2.55 14.02 2.85
N GLY A 120 3.41 14.99 2.53
CA GLY A 120 3.49 15.63 1.21
C GLY A 120 2.41 16.67 0.93
N GLU A 121 1.75 17.21 1.96
CA GLU A 121 0.83 18.33 1.79
C GLU A 121 1.58 19.58 1.31
N GLY A 122 1.05 20.26 0.29
CA GLY A 122 1.69 21.44 -0.30
C GLY A 122 3.00 21.17 -1.03
N ARG A 123 3.36 19.90 -1.27
CA ARG A 123 4.57 19.50 -2.01
C ARG A 123 4.23 18.80 -3.32
N PHE A 124 5.23 18.70 -4.19
CA PHE A 124 5.19 17.86 -5.37
C PHE A 124 5.66 16.46 -4.99
N VAL A 125 4.76 15.48 -5.06
CA VAL A 125 4.93 14.13 -4.51
C VAL A 125 5.18 13.10 -5.61
N ILE A 126 6.29 12.37 -5.54
CA ILE A 126 6.57 11.23 -6.43
C ILE A 126 5.95 9.97 -5.81
N THR A 127 5.12 9.25 -6.56
CA THR A 127 4.57 7.95 -6.14
C THR A 127 4.81 6.84 -7.16
N GLY A 128 5.02 5.62 -6.67
CA GLY A 128 5.25 4.42 -7.48
C GLY A 128 3.96 3.71 -7.91
N VAL A 129 2.92 4.45 -8.26
CA VAL A 129 1.64 3.86 -8.67
C VAL A 129 1.73 3.42 -10.13
N ARG A 130 1.24 2.20 -10.44
CA ARG A 130 1.19 1.63 -11.80
C ARG A 130 -0.24 1.27 -12.22
N TRP A 131 -0.54 1.38 -13.51
CA TRP A 131 -1.84 1.00 -14.10
C TRP A 131 -2.16 -0.47 -13.88
N GLN A 132 -1.16 -1.35 -14.03
CA GLN A 132 -1.33 -2.80 -13.88
C GLN A 132 -1.89 -3.21 -12.51
N GLU A 133 -1.70 -2.39 -11.46
CA GLU A 133 -2.17 -2.74 -10.12
C GLU A 133 -3.70 -2.67 -9.97
N SER A 134 -4.42 -1.93 -10.83
CA SER A 134 -5.88 -1.81 -10.74
C SER A 134 -6.48 -1.16 -11.98
N ARG A 135 -7.57 -1.74 -12.52
CA ARG A 135 -8.40 -1.15 -13.58
C ARG A 135 -8.90 0.27 -13.27
N LYS A 136 -9.21 0.58 -12.00
CA LYS A 136 -9.58 1.95 -11.56
C LYS A 136 -8.46 2.99 -11.71
N ARG A 137 -7.23 2.55 -11.97
CA ARG A 137 -6.06 3.42 -12.09
C ARG A 137 -5.67 3.68 -13.54
N GLU A 138 -6.24 2.96 -14.50
CA GLU A 138 -5.97 3.10 -15.94
C GLU A 138 -6.32 4.50 -16.45
N SER A 139 -7.31 5.17 -15.83
CA SER A 139 -7.69 6.54 -16.13
C SER A 139 -6.85 7.62 -15.43
N ARG A 140 -5.79 7.24 -14.69
CA ARG A 140 -4.92 8.20 -13.96
C ARG A 140 -3.79 8.68 -14.86
N GLY A 141 -3.57 9.99 -14.88
CA GLY A 141 -2.47 10.62 -15.61
C GLY A 141 -1.12 10.49 -14.91
N ALA A 142 -0.04 10.73 -15.66
CA ALA A 142 1.32 10.71 -15.13
C ALA A 142 1.57 11.82 -14.09
N VAL A 143 0.82 12.93 -14.16
CA VAL A 143 0.81 14.01 -13.17
C VAL A 143 -0.63 14.32 -12.77
N GLU A 144 -0.87 14.53 -11.48
CA GLU A 144 -2.17 14.89 -10.94
C GLU A 144 -2.05 16.08 -9.98
N VAL A 145 -3.00 17.02 -10.04
CA VAL A 145 -3.10 18.15 -9.10
C VAL A 145 -4.25 17.87 -8.14
N LEU A 146 -3.96 17.51 -6.88
CA LEU A 146 -5.02 17.27 -5.90
C LEU A 146 -5.52 18.60 -5.30
N GLY A 147 -6.75 18.99 -5.65
CA GLY A 147 -7.45 20.16 -5.14
C GLY A 147 -8.97 19.95 -4.96
N LYS A 148 -9.66 20.90 -4.30
CA LYS A 148 -11.12 20.83 -4.00
C LYS A 148 -12.03 20.84 -5.25
N ARG A 149 -11.49 21.14 -6.43
CA ARG A 149 -12.16 20.94 -7.72
C ARG A 149 -11.46 19.78 -8.41
N LYS A 150 -12.23 18.81 -8.91
CA LYS A 150 -11.72 17.66 -9.67
C LYS A 150 -10.69 18.15 -10.72
N PRO A 151 -9.47 17.60 -10.77
CA PRO A 151 -8.49 18.01 -11.76
C PRO A 151 -8.72 17.27 -13.09
N ASP A 152 -9.07 18.01 -14.13
CA ASP A 152 -9.06 17.57 -15.54
C ASP A 152 -7.64 17.69 -16.15
N LEU A 153 -6.60 17.30 -15.43
CA LEU A 153 -5.22 17.34 -15.93
C LEU A 153 -4.67 15.92 -15.97
N ILE A 154 -4.99 15.21 -17.06
CA ILE A 154 -4.35 13.97 -17.46
C ILE A 154 -3.23 14.36 -18.43
N LEU A 155 -2.00 14.46 -17.92
CA LEU A 155 -0.84 14.67 -18.79
C LEU A 155 -0.54 13.36 -19.54
N ASN A 156 -0.78 13.37 -20.85
CA ASN A 156 -0.18 12.45 -21.79
C ASN A 156 1.11 13.09 -22.34
N ASN A 157 2.12 12.27 -22.62
CA ASN A 157 3.53 12.62 -22.72
C ASN A 157 3.93 13.60 -23.86
N ASP A 158 3.00 14.13 -24.65
CA ASP A 158 3.30 14.63 -26.00
C ASP A 158 2.98 16.12 -26.29
N ASN A 159 2.56 16.95 -25.33
CA ASN A 159 2.17 18.34 -25.65
C ASN A 159 2.96 19.43 -24.90
N GLU A 160 3.60 20.31 -25.66
CA GLU A 160 4.31 21.54 -25.23
C GLU A 160 3.41 22.52 -24.41
N GLU A 161 2.10 22.46 -24.65
CA GLU A 161 1.06 23.17 -23.88
C GLU A 161 0.99 22.71 -22.40
N SER A 162 1.41 21.47 -22.12
CA SER A 162 1.39 20.87 -20.78
C SER A 162 2.42 21.48 -19.82
N ARG A 163 3.57 21.95 -20.34
CA ARG A 163 4.61 22.65 -19.55
C ARG A 163 4.07 23.97 -19.00
N ARG A 164 3.35 24.74 -19.82
CA ARG A 164 2.76 26.03 -19.44
C ARG A 164 1.69 25.91 -18.36
N ILE A 165 1.00 24.77 -18.26
CA ILE A 165 -0.03 24.55 -17.24
C ILE A 165 0.59 24.19 -15.89
N ILE A 166 1.69 23.42 -15.87
CA ILE A 166 2.43 23.14 -14.62
C ILE A 166 2.98 24.47 -14.03
N GLU A 167 3.49 25.35 -14.90
CA GLU A 167 4.05 26.66 -14.55
C GLU A 167 2.98 27.69 -14.13
N ASN A 168 1.81 27.74 -14.80
CA ASN A 168 0.75 28.73 -14.51
C ASN A 168 -0.32 28.29 -13.50
N CYS A 169 -0.34 27.03 -13.07
CA CYS A 169 -1.33 26.57 -12.10
C CYS A 169 -0.97 27.11 -10.71
N GLN A 170 -1.87 27.93 -10.12
CA GLN A 170 -1.71 28.53 -8.79
C GLN A 170 -1.17 27.49 -7.78
N LEU A 171 -0.05 27.80 -7.14
CA LEU A 171 0.81 26.90 -6.34
C LEU A 171 0.18 26.27 -5.07
N LYS A 172 -1.15 26.27 -4.92
CA LYS A 172 -1.85 25.79 -3.72
C LYS A 172 -2.39 24.38 -3.93
N GLY A 173 -1.74 23.39 -3.31
CA GLY A 173 -2.24 22.01 -3.23
C GLY A 173 -1.14 20.95 -3.35
N LYS A 174 -1.49 19.69 -3.07
CA LYS A 174 -0.60 18.54 -3.24
C LYS A 174 -0.58 18.15 -4.72
N ARG A 175 0.59 18.05 -5.34
CA ARG A 175 0.74 17.53 -6.71
C ARG A 175 1.34 16.13 -6.65
N ILE A 176 0.94 15.25 -7.55
CA ILE A 176 1.46 13.88 -7.63
C ILE A 176 2.06 13.68 -9.02
N ILE A 177 3.20 13.02 -9.07
CA ILE A 177 3.83 12.51 -10.30
C ILE A 177 4.05 11.00 -10.16
N ASN A 178 3.77 10.26 -11.22
CA ASN A 178 3.88 8.80 -11.29
C ASN A 178 4.81 8.41 -12.46
N PRO A 179 6.15 8.46 -12.27
CA PRO A 179 7.11 8.24 -13.36
C PRO A 179 7.04 6.84 -13.98
N ILE A 180 6.53 5.87 -13.23
CA ILE A 180 6.45 4.46 -13.64
C ILE A 180 5.02 4.01 -13.92
N ILE A 181 4.10 4.95 -14.19
CA ILE A 181 2.66 4.62 -14.24
C ILE A 181 2.31 3.56 -15.29
N SER A 182 3.01 3.57 -16.43
CA SER A 182 2.86 2.63 -17.54
C SER A 182 3.74 1.38 -17.44
N TRP A 183 4.50 1.22 -16.34
CA TRP A 183 5.42 0.10 -16.17
C TRP A 183 4.69 -1.16 -15.70
N THR A 184 5.12 -2.29 -16.24
CA THR A 184 4.70 -3.62 -15.83
C THR A 184 5.54 -4.13 -14.66
N GLU A 185 5.07 -5.21 -14.01
CA GLU A 185 5.82 -5.84 -12.92
C GLU A 185 7.15 -6.42 -13.41
N ASN A 186 7.18 -6.97 -14.62
CA ASN A 186 8.40 -7.50 -15.22
C ASN A 186 9.41 -6.37 -15.48
N GLU A 187 8.95 -5.22 -15.96
CA GLU A 187 9.81 -4.04 -16.19
C GLU A 187 10.39 -3.48 -14.89
N VAL A 188 9.58 -3.44 -13.82
CA VAL A 188 10.06 -3.05 -12.48
C VAL A 188 11.19 -3.98 -12.01
N TRP A 189 11.01 -5.29 -12.14
CA TRP A 189 12.04 -6.25 -11.75
C TRP A 189 13.24 -6.23 -12.68
N LEU A 190 13.04 -6.09 -13.98
CA LEU A 190 14.11 -5.97 -14.96
C LEU A 190 15.01 -4.78 -14.63
N PHE A 191 14.43 -3.63 -14.28
CA PHE A 191 15.18 -2.46 -13.81
C PHE A 191 15.97 -2.74 -12.53
N ILE A 192 15.35 -3.37 -11.53
CA ILE A 192 16.01 -3.69 -10.26
C ILE A 192 17.22 -4.61 -10.50
N TYR A 193 17.04 -5.66 -11.32
CA TYR A 193 18.09 -6.63 -11.58
C TYR A 193 19.18 -6.08 -12.51
N SER A 194 18.83 -5.32 -13.54
CA SER A 194 19.81 -4.76 -14.49
C SER A 194 20.77 -3.78 -13.81
N LEU A 195 20.26 -2.99 -12.87
CA LEU A 195 21.05 -2.04 -12.07
C LEU A 195 21.60 -2.65 -10.77
N LYS A 196 21.39 -3.94 -10.54
CA LYS A 196 21.83 -4.65 -9.31
C LYS A 196 21.39 -3.93 -8.04
N ILE A 197 20.18 -3.38 -8.05
CA ILE A 197 19.60 -2.67 -6.92
C ILE A 197 19.29 -3.67 -5.82
N SER A 198 19.79 -3.40 -4.61
CA SER A 198 19.42 -4.18 -3.43
C SER A 198 17.93 -4.05 -3.15
N TYR A 199 17.25 -5.16 -2.92
CA TYR A 199 15.84 -5.22 -2.55
C TYR A 199 15.64 -6.06 -1.28
N CYS A 200 14.45 -5.95 -0.67
CA CYS A 200 14.14 -6.65 0.58
C CYS A 200 14.01 -8.16 0.34
N GLU A 201 14.71 -8.97 1.14
CA GLU A 201 14.73 -10.45 1.10
C GLU A 201 13.35 -11.12 1.21
N LEU A 202 12.34 -10.38 1.68
CA LEU A 202 10.96 -10.88 1.71
C LEU A 202 10.46 -11.24 0.31
N TYR A 203 10.93 -10.58 -0.74
CA TYR A 203 10.59 -10.96 -2.11
C TYR A 203 11.08 -12.38 -2.45
N ASP A 204 12.27 -12.76 -2.00
CA ASP A 204 12.82 -14.11 -2.17
C ASP A 204 12.08 -15.15 -1.31
N CYS A 205 11.45 -14.70 -0.22
CA CYS A 205 10.56 -15.52 0.62
C CYS A 205 9.16 -15.71 0.02
N GLY A 206 8.91 -15.24 -1.21
CA GLY A 206 7.63 -15.40 -1.90
C GLY A 206 6.62 -14.27 -1.66
N PHE A 207 6.99 -13.19 -0.97
CA PHE A 207 6.13 -12.00 -0.90
C PHE A 207 6.07 -11.33 -2.27
N ARG A 208 4.86 -11.10 -2.80
CA ARG A 208 4.67 -10.31 -4.03
C ARG A 208 4.46 -8.82 -3.76
N ARG A 209 3.99 -8.48 -2.57
CA ARG A 209 3.80 -7.10 -2.09
C ARG A 209 4.28 -7.00 -0.65
N LEU A 210 4.92 -5.89 -0.34
CA LEU A 210 5.37 -5.57 1.01
C LEU A 210 4.46 -4.47 1.57
N GLY A 211 3.93 -4.72 2.76
CA GLY A 211 3.01 -3.83 3.45
C GLY A 211 2.82 -4.28 4.89
N CYS A 212 1.88 -3.66 5.59
CA CYS A 212 1.59 -3.97 6.98
C CYS A 212 1.16 -5.44 7.14
N ILE A 213 1.71 -6.12 8.13
CA ILE A 213 1.32 -7.49 8.52
C ILE A 213 -0.17 -7.52 8.83
N GLY A 214 -0.89 -8.47 8.24
CA GLY A 214 -2.31 -8.68 8.49
C GLY A 214 -3.24 -7.71 7.77
N CYS A 215 -2.74 -6.87 6.85
CA CYS A 215 -3.55 -5.89 6.14
C CYS A 215 -4.79 -6.52 5.47
N PRO A 216 -6.01 -6.00 5.70
CA PRO A 216 -7.24 -6.58 5.14
C PRO A 216 -7.34 -6.46 3.61
N LEU A 217 -6.45 -5.70 2.97
CA LEU A 217 -6.33 -5.64 1.51
C LEU A 217 -5.56 -6.83 0.92
N ALA A 218 -4.78 -7.55 1.74
CA ALA A 218 -4.18 -8.81 1.33
C ALA A 218 -5.26 -9.90 1.23
N SER A 219 -4.94 -10.98 0.50
CA SER A 219 -5.77 -12.18 0.49
C SER A 219 -5.74 -12.85 1.86
N VAL A 220 -6.78 -13.61 2.19
CA VAL A 220 -6.83 -14.39 3.45
C VAL A 220 -5.62 -15.31 3.54
N LYS A 221 -5.31 -16.05 2.45
CA LYS A 221 -4.13 -16.93 2.35
C LYS A 221 -2.82 -16.21 2.67
N ASN A 222 -2.61 -14.99 2.16
CA ASN A 222 -1.39 -14.23 2.48
C ASN A 222 -1.34 -13.83 3.94
N ARG A 223 -2.47 -13.39 4.51
CA ARG A 223 -2.54 -13.00 5.93
C ARG A 223 -2.31 -14.19 6.86
N GLU A 224 -2.85 -15.37 6.53
CA GLU A 224 -2.59 -16.61 7.29
C GLU A 224 -1.11 -16.96 7.27
N TRP A 225 -0.49 -16.88 6.10
CA TRP A 225 0.93 -17.14 5.95
C TRP A 225 1.79 -16.10 6.71
N GLU A 226 1.43 -14.81 6.64
CA GLU A 226 2.05 -13.74 7.43
C GLU A 226 1.94 -14.03 8.93
N PHE A 227 0.77 -14.42 9.44
CA PHE A 227 0.59 -14.71 10.87
C PHE A 227 1.25 -16.01 11.33
N LYS A 228 1.46 -16.97 10.42
CA LYS A 228 2.30 -18.14 10.69
C LYS A 228 3.77 -17.75 10.82
N ARG A 229 4.25 -16.83 9.99
CA ARG A 229 5.62 -16.29 10.06
C ARG A 229 5.83 -15.36 11.25
N TYR A 230 4.81 -14.57 11.59
CA TYR A 230 4.85 -13.53 12.61
C TYR A 230 3.82 -13.78 13.74
N PRO A 231 3.95 -14.88 14.53
CA PRO A 231 2.96 -15.26 15.54
C PRO A 231 2.79 -14.20 16.63
N LYS A 232 3.87 -13.48 17.00
CA LYS A 232 3.80 -12.38 17.98
C LYS A 232 2.90 -11.23 17.53
N TYR A 233 2.83 -10.97 16.21
CA TYR A 233 1.89 -9.97 15.68
C TYR A 233 0.46 -10.47 15.75
N ARG A 234 0.19 -11.76 15.48
CA ARG A 234 -1.12 -12.38 15.67
C ARG A 234 -1.60 -12.16 17.11
N GLU A 235 -0.78 -12.53 18.08
CA GLU A 235 -1.09 -12.36 19.50
C GLU A 235 -1.30 -10.88 19.87
N ALA A 236 -0.48 -9.97 19.32
CA ALA A 236 -0.63 -8.53 19.56
C ALA A 236 -1.97 -8.00 19.02
N TYR A 237 -2.42 -8.47 17.85
CA TYR A 237 -3.74 -8.13 17.32
C TYR A 237 -4.86 -8.63 18.23
N ILE A 238 -4.81 -9.90 18.67
CA ILE A 238 -5.83 -10.48 19.56
C ILE A 238 -5.93 -9.68 20.86
N ARG A 239 -4.79 -9.44 21.53
CA ARG A 239 -4.75 -8.62 22.76
C ARG A 239 -5.28 -7.20 22.54
N THR A 240 -5.00 -6.61 21.38
CA THR A 240 -5.50 -5.28 21.03
C THR A 240 -7.01 -5.30 20.81
N PHE A 241 -7.53 -6.36 20.18
CA PHE A 241 -8.96 -6.53 19.96
C PHE A 241 -9.72 -6.77 21.26
N ASP A 242 -9.15 -7.48 22.25
CA ASP A 242 -9.72 -7.58 23.60
C ASP A 242 -9.90 -6.18 24.22
N ARG A 243 -8.82 -5.40 24.26
CA ARG A 243 -8.86 -4.02 24.78
C ARG A 243 -9.81 -3.11 24.00
N MET A 244 -9.95 -3.34 22.70
CA MET A 244 -10.90 -2.63 21.85
C MET A 244 -12.35 -2.96 22.23
N VAL A 245 -12.66 -4.23 22.50
CA VAL A 245 -13.99 -4.67 22.96
C VAL A 245 -14.32 -4.06 24.33
N GLU A 246 -13.38 -4.05 25.26
CA GLU A 246 -13.53 -3.38 26.56
C GLU A 246 -13.85 -1.88 26.38
N ALA A 247 -13.09 -1.18 25.52
CA ALA A 247 -13.34 0.22 25.22
C ALA A 247 -14.71 0.46 24.56
N ARG A 248 -15.18 -0.48 23.72
CA ARG A 248 -16.52 -0.43 23.11
C ARG A 248 -17.63 -0.57 24.14
N ARG A 249 -17.51 -1.53 25.06
CA ARG A 249 -18.44 -1.73 26.18
C ARG A 249 -18.54 -0.49 27.06
N ALA A 250 -17.40 0.08 27.43
CA ALA A 250 -17.35 1.32 28.21
C ALA A 250 -18.02 2.51 27.51
N ALA A 251 -18.05 2.52 26.17
CA ALA A 251 -18.73 3.53 25.37
C ALA A 251 -20.21 3.20 25.05
N GLY A 252 -20.78 2.15 25.66
CA GLY A 252 -22.18 1.75 25.47
C GLY A 252 -22.49 1.16 24.11
N LYS A 253 -21.49 0.72 23.33
CA LYS A 253 -21.70 0.12 22.01
C LYS A 253 -22.00 -1.37 22.15
N THR A 254 -22.91 -1.86 21.30
CA THR A 254 -23.15 -3.30 21.15
C THR A 254 -21.93 -4.01 20.55
N ASP A 255 -21.59 -5.16 21.14
CA ASP A 255 -20.49 -6.01 20.69
C ASP A 255 -20.89 -6.96 19.56
N GLY A 256 -22.20 -7.20 19.35
CA GLY A 256 -22.66 -8.22 18.41
C GLY A 256 -21.97 -9.57 18.66
N ASN A 257 -21.24 -10.08 17.65
CA ASN A 257 -20.48 -11.33 17.74
C ASN A 257 -19.05 -11.15 18.30
N TRP A 258 -18.62 -9.94 18.64
CA TRP A 258 -17.27 -9.63 19.13
C TRP A 258 -17.16 -9.78 20.65
N ARG A 259 -17.32 -11.01 21.14
CA ARG A 259 -17.28 -11.33 22.57
C ARG A 259 -15.90 -11.13 23.20
N ASN A 260 -14.84 -11.42 22.43
CA ASN A 260 -13.44 -11.29 22.81
C ASN A 260 -12.56 -11.03 21.56
N GLY A 261 -11.27 -10.82 21.77
CA GLY A 261 -10.28 -10.51 20.76
C GLY A 261 -10.08 -11.63 19.73
N GLU A 262 -10.20 -12.91 20.14
CA GLU A 262 -10.13 -14.05 19.23
C GLU A 262 -11.32 -14.05 18.25
N ALA A 263 -12.53 -13.79 18.75
CA ALA A 263 -13.73 -13.68 17.93
C ALA A 263 -13.63 -12.52 16.92
N VAL A 264 -13.11 -11.36 17.36
CA VAL A 264 -12.82 -10.23 16.46
C VAL A 264 -11.76 -10.62 15.43
N PHE A 265 -10.68 -11.29 15.84
CA PHE A 265 -9.59 -11.70 14.96
C PHE A 265 -10.09 -12.67 13.89
N ASN A 266 -10.89 -13.67 14.26
CA ASN A 266 -11.48 -14.64 13.33
C ASN A 266 -12.42 -13.95 12.35
N TRP A 267 -13.31 -13.07 12.84
CA TRP A 267 -14.15 -12.24 11.97
C TRP A 267 -13.31 -11.37 11.02
N TRP A 268 -12.23 -10.79 11.54
CA TRP A 268 -11.36 -9.91 10.77
C TRP A 268 -10.54 -10.65 9.71
N MET A 269 -10.23 -11.94 9.93
CA MET A 269 -9.54 -12.81 8.99
C MET A 269 -10.49 -13.35 7.92
N TYR A 270 -11.64 -13.88 8.33
CA TYR A 270 -12.49 -14.74 7.50
C TYR A 270 -13.84 -14.11 7.11
N GLY A 271 -14.21 -13.00 7.74
CA GLY A 271 -15.53 -12.39 7.60
C GLY A 271 -16.60 -13.11 8.44
N ASN A 272 -17.86 -12.81 8.16
CA ASN A 272 -18.97 -13.59 8.72
C ASN A 272 -19.04 -14.95 8.00
N PRO A 273 -19.42 -16.04 8.71
CA PRO A 273 -19.79 -17.29 8.05
C PRO A 273 -20.82 -16.98 6.97
N LYS A 274 -20.68 -17.61 5.80
CA LYS A 274 -21.77 -17.57 4.81
C LYS A 274 -22.99 -18.16 5.51
N ARG A 275 -24.07 -17.39 5.64
CA ARG A 275 -25.37 -17.99 5.90
C ARG A 275 -25.64 -18.89 4.70
N GLU A 276 -25.68 -20.20 4.92
CA GLU A 276 -26.30 -21.08 3.93
C GLU A 276 -27.69 -20.51 3.71
N LYS A 277 -27.97 -20.07 2.48
CA LYS A 277 -29.36 -19.89 2.07
C LYS A 277 -29.90 -21.32 2.05
N GLN A 278 -30.59 -21.74 3.10
CA GLN A 278 -31.54 -22.82 2.96
C GLN A 278 -32.46 -22.38 1.82
N VAL A 279 -32.35 -23.08 0.69
CA VAL A 279 -33.33 -22.98 -0.37
C VAL A 279 -34.57 -23.68 0.20
N GLU A 280 -35.73 -23.01 0.17
CA GLU A 280 -37.00 -23.66 0.56
C GLU A 280 -37.15 -24.97 -0.21
N GLY A 281 -37.22 -26.09 0.52
CA GLY A 281 -37.36 -27.44 -0.06
C GLY A 281 -36.13 -28.35 0.06
N GLN A 282 -35.02 -27.92 0.67
CA GLN A 282 -33.93 -28.84 0.99
C GLN A 282 -34.29 -29.65 2.26
N MET A 283 -34.69 -30.92 2.08
CA MET A 283 -34.88 -31.85 3.21
C MET A 283 -33.52 -32.13 3.86
N GLU A 284 -33.46 -32.01 5.19
CA GLU A 284 -32.37 -32.57 5.99
C GLU A 284 -32.37 -34.09 5.82
N LEU A 285 -31.24 -34.64 5.39
CA LEU A 285 -30.98 -36.08 5.45
C LEU A 285 -30.46 -36.36 6.87
N ASP A 286 -31.39 -36.73 7.75
CA ASP A 286 -31.03 -37.43 8.99
C ASP A 286 -30.48 -38.79 8.58
N TYR A 287 -29.16 -38.95 8.69
CA TYR A 287 -28.55 -40.27 8.72
C TYR A 287 -28.76 -40.85 10.11
N ASP A 288 -29.79 -41.68 10.27
CA ASP A 288 -29.87 -42.59 11.41
C ASP A 288 -28.64 -43.51 11.38
N VAL A 289 -27.75 -43.33 12.35
CA VAL A 289 -26.48 -44.05 12.48
C VAL A 289 -26.69 -45.46 13.06
N GLU A 290 -27.92 -45.94 13.24
CA GLU A 290 -28.21 -47.22 13.92
C GLU A 290 -28.53 -48.40 12.99
N ALA A 291 -28.46 -48.26 11.66
CA ALA A 291 -28.81 -49.35 10.73
C ALA A 291 -27.61 -50.00 9.99
N PHE A 292 -26.37 -49.70 10.38
CA PHE A 292 -25.16 -50.23 9.71
C PHE A 292 -24.42 -51.35 10.47
N ASP A 293 -25.01 -51.92 11.53
CA ASP A 293 -24.39 -53.00 12.32
C ASP A 293 -25.11 -54.37 12.26
N GLU A 294 -26.12 -54.56 11.39
CA GLU A 294 -26.76 -55.89 11.19
C GLU A 294 -26.61 -56.49 9.77
N ALA A 295 -25.65 -55.99 8.99
CA ALA A 295 -25.31 -56.60 7.70
C ALA A 295 -23.79 -56.78 7.53
N VAL A 296 -23.19 -57.54 8.45
CA VAL A 296 -21.92 -58.27 8.26
C VAL A 296 -22.12 -59.71 8.70
#